data_AF-A0A090VZX7-F1
#
_entry.id   AF-A0A090VZX7-F1
#
_cell.length_a   1.000
_cell.length_b   1.000
_cell.length_c   1.000
_cell.angle_alpha   90.00
_cell.angle_beta   90.00
_cell.angle_gamma   90.00
#
_symmetry.space_group_name_H-M   'P 1'
#
loop_
_entity.id
_entity.type
_entity.pdbx_description
1 polymer ?
#
loop_
_entity_poly.entity_id
_entity_poly.type
_entity_poly.pdbx_seq_one_letter_code
_entity_poly.pdbx_strand_id
1 'polypeptide(L)' 'MGEGKQLHLIPRPDAEIKTNKAVHFALATSNFNAFVSHLDELKIEYSDWLDTPNKDYIRKDGIRQVYFQDPNGYWLK' A
#
# COMPACT_ATOMS: atom_id res chain seq x y z
N MET A 1 -0.93 2.57 -14.36
CA MET A 1 0.36 3.12 -13.89
C MET A 1 0.80 4.17 -14.90
N GLY A 2 1.71 5.08 -14.57
CA GLY A 2 2.20 6.06 -15.56
C GLY A 2 2.74 5.39 -16.82
N GLU A 3 2.73 6.12 -17.95
CA GLU A 3 3.43 5.73 -19.19
C GLU A 3 2.95 4.40 -19.83
N GLY A 4 1.64 4.16 -19.84
CA GLY A 4 1.08 2.96 -20.49
C GLY A 4 1.36 1.63 -19.76
N LYS A 5 1.93 1.68 -18.55
CA LYS A 5 2.19 0.50 -17.73
C LYS A 5 0.91 0.02 -17.04
N GLN A 6 0.77 -1.30 -16.96
CA GLN A 6 -0.40 -1.96 -16.37
C GLN A 6 0.03 -3.01 -15.34
N LEU A 7 -0.75 -3.11 -14.26
CA LEU A 7 -0.66 -4.20 -13.30
C LEU A 7 -1.85 -5.14 -13.57
N HIS A 8 -1.58 -6.41 -13.85
CA HIS A 8 -2.60 -7.42 -14.07
C HIS A 8 -2.63 -8.33 -12.84
N LEU A 9 -3.76 -8.35 -12.13
CA LEU A 9 -4.02 -9.28 -11.02
C LEU A 9 -5.09 -10.26 -11.49
N ILE A 10 -4.76 -11.55 -11.52
CA ILE A 10 -5.68 -12.60 -12.00
C ILE A 10 -5.90 -13.60 -10.87
N PRO A 11 -7.07 -13.59 -10.20
CA PRO A 11 -7.35 -14.50 -9.11
C PRO A 11 -7.46 -15.95 -9.61
N ARG A 12 -7.19 -16.89 -8.70
CA ARG A 12 -7.37 -18.33 -8.91
C ARG A 12 -8.26 -18.84 -7.78
N PRO A 13 -9.45 -19.41 -8.07
CA PRO A 13 -10.46 -19.73 -7.06
C PRO A 13 -9.96 -20.56 -5.87
N ASP A 14 -8.99 -21.45 -6.10
CA ASP A 14 -8.48 -22.37 -5.09
C ASP A 14 -7.08 -22.00 -4.58
N ALA A 15 -6.54 -20.85 -5.00
CA ALA A 15 -5.24 -20.39 -4.53
C ALA A 15 -5.38 -19.55 -3.26
N GLU A 16 -4.75 -20.01 -2.18
CA GLU A 16 -4.63 -19.23 -0.96
C GLU A 16 -3.53 -18.17 -1.13
N ILE A 17 -3.89 -16.89 -0.96
CA ILE A 17 -2.92 -15.78 -1.00
C ILE A 17 -2.21 -15.72 0.36
N LYS A 18 -0.95 -16.17 0.39
CA LYS A 18 -0.04 -16.01 1.54
C LYS A 18 1.03 -14.99 1.21
N THR A 19 0.91 -13.81 1.80
CA THR A 19 1.91 -12.75 1.69
C THR A 19 2.42 -12.36 3.08
N ASN A 20 3.51 -11.61 3.10
CA ASN A 20 3.92 -10.84 4.27
C ASN A 20 4.24 -9.43 3.79
N LYS A 21 4.35 -8.48 4.72
CA LYS A 21 4.59 -7.06 4.42
C LYS A 21 5.84 -6.80 3.58
N ALA A 22 6.84 -7.69 3.64
CA ALA A 22 8.04 -7.59 2.81
C ALA A 22 7.78 -7.90 1.33
N VAL A 23 6.75 -8.70 1.02
CA VAL A 23 6.27 -8.96 -0.33
C VAL A 23 5.14 -7.98 -0.65
N HIS A 24 5.51 -6.80 -1.12
CA HIS A 24 4.56 -5.74 -1.48
C HIS A 24 4.83 -5.19 -2.87
N PHE A 25 3.81 -4.58 -3.45
CA PHE A 25 3.92 -3.77 -4.66
C PHE A 25 4.01 -2.28 -4.28
N ALA A 26 4.98 -1.56 -4.84
CA ALA A 26 5.19 -0.15 -4.53
C ALA A 26 4.71 0.77 -5.66
N LEU A 27 3.93 1.79 -5.32
CA LEU A 27 3.43 2.83 -6.21
C LEU A 27 3.83 4.21 -5.70
N ALA A 28 4.50 4.98 -6.55
CA ALA A 28 4.80 6.37 -6.26
C ALA A 28 3.71 7.29 -6.80
N THR A 29 3.37 8.33 -6.03
CA THR A 29 2.44 9.38 -6.44
C THR A 29 2.97 10.75 -5.99
N SER A 30 2.75 11.79 -6.81
CA SER A 30 3.01 13.18 -6.42
C SER A 30 1.97 13.69 -5.41
N ASN A 31 0.81 13.04 -5.33
CA ASN A 31 -0.35 13.50 -4.57
C ASN A 31 -0.55 12.67 -3.30
N PHE A 32 0.52 12.49 -2.51
CA PHE A 32 0.52 11.62 -1.33
C PHE A 32 -0.60 11.93 -0.32
N ASN A 33 -0.82 13.21 0.01
CA ASN A 33 -1.85 13.62 0.98
C ASN A 33 -3.25 13.23 0.50
N ALA A 34 -3.56 13.47 -0.78
CA ALA A 34 -4.86 13.12 -1.36
C ALA A 34 -5.08 11.59 -1.34
N PHE A 35 -4.02 10.81 -1.58
CA PHE A 35 -4.09 9.35 -1.49
C PHE A 35 -4.39 8.87 -0.07
N VAL A 36 -3.71 9.43 0.95
CA VAL A 36 -3.96 9.09 2.35
C VAL A 36 -5.39 9.45 2.75
N SER A 37 -5.87 10.65 2.41
CA SER A 37 -7.27 11.04 2.68
C SER A 37 -8.27 10.10 2.02
N HIS A 38 -7.96 9.58 0.83
CA HIS A 38 -8.81 8.60 0.17
C HIS A 38 -8.86 7.26 0.92
N LEU A 39 -7.74 6.80 1.48
CA LEU A 39 -7.73 5.61 2.36
C LEU A 39 -8.59 5.84 3.61
N ASP A 40 -8.49 7.02 4.23
CA ASP A 40 -9.31 7.39 5.39
C ASP A 40 -10.81 7.38 5.07
N GLU A 41 -11.21 7.98 3.93
CA GLU A 41 -12.61 7.99 3.46
C GLU A 41 -13.16 6.57 3.25
N LEU A 42 -12.33 5.68 2.71
CA LEU A 42 -12.66 4.27 2.50
C LEU A 42 -12.54 3.42 3.78
N LYS A 43 -12.06 4.00 4.89
CA LYS A 43 -11.78 3.30 6.15
C LYS A 43 -10.82 2.12 5.97
N ILE A 44 -9.82 2.29 5.10
CA ILE A 44 -8.77 1.32 4.88
C ILE A 44 -7.65 1.63 5.88
N GLU A 45 -7.32 0.65 6.73
CA GLU A 45 -6.21 0.77 7.66
C GLU A 45 -4.87 0.79 6.92
N TYR A 46 -3.97 1.65 7.38
CA TYR A 46 -2.63 1.78 6.81
C TYR A 46 -1.60 2.14 7.90
N SER A 47 -0.37 1.68 7.73
CA SER A 47 0.69 1.78 8.72
C SER A 47 2.04 2.14 8.13
N ASP A 48 3.02 2.45 8.98
CA ASP A 48 4.43 2.47 8.58
C ASP A 48 4.95 1.04 8.44
N TRP A 49 6.28 0.84 8.29
CA TRP A 49 6.82 -0.52 8.19
C TRP A 49 6.65 -1.33 9.50
N LEU A 50 6.79 -0.68 10.65
CA LEU A 50 6.87 -1.32 11.98
C LEU A 50 5.52 -1.40 12.72
N ASP A 51 4.44 -0.93 12.10
CA ASP A 51 3.11 -0.81 12.71
C ASP A 51 3.13 0.08 13.96
N THR A 52 3.88 1.17 13.90
CA THR A 52 4.01 2.10 15.03
C THR A 52 2.71 2.86 15.28
N PRO A 53 2.34 3.09 16.56
CA PRO A 53 1.17 3.90 16.89
C PRO A 53 1.32 5.36 16.46
N ASN A 54 2.56 5.85 16.51
CA ASN A 54 2.91 7.16 16.00
C ASN A 54 3.07 7.04 14.49
N LYS A 55 2.05 7.52 13.77
CA LYS A 55 1.90 7.57 12.32
C LYS A 55 2.97 8.41 11.61
N ASP A 56 4.25 8.21 11.95
CA ASP A 56 5.41 8.90 11.41
C ASP A 56 5.79 8.23 10.08
N TYR A 57 4.92 8.38 9.08
CA TYR A 57 5.03 7.85 7.73
C TYR A 57 6.20 8.43 6.92
N ILE A 58 7.16 9.08 7.59
CA ILE A 58 8.32 9.74 7.02
C ILE A 58 9.54 8.87 7.31
N ARG A 59 10.18 8.38 6.25
CA ARG A 59 11.46 7.65 6.34
C ARG A 59 12.61 8.56 6.72
N LYS A 60 13.75 7.96 7.08
CA LYS A 60 15.01 8.68 7.36
C LYS A 60 15.50 9.56 6.19
N ASP A 61 15.10 9.25 4.96
CA ASP A 61 15.42 10.01 3.75
C ASP A 61 14.38 11.09 3.38
N GLY A 62 13.41 11.34 4.26
CA GLY A 62 12.35 12.34 4.05
C GLY A 62 11.23 11.89 3.14
N ILE A 63 11.28 10.66 2.60
CA ILE A 63 10.22 10.11 1.76
C ILE A 63 9.04 9.70 2.63
N ARG A 64 7.84 10.11 2.21
CA ARG A 64 6.58 9.67 2.81
C ARG A 64 6.09 8.36 2.18
N GLN A 65 5.71 7.38 3.00
CA GLN A 65 5.16 6.10 2.55
C GLN A 65 4.18 5.55 3.58
N VAL A 66 3.19 4.80 3.10
CA VAL A 66 2.25 4.05 3.93
C VAL A 66 2.15 2.63 3.39
N TYR A 67 1.94 1.64 4.24
CA TYR A 67 1.63 0.27 3.84
C TYR A 67 0.16 0.01 4.12
N PHE A 68 -0.51 -0.65 3.19
CA PHE A 68 -1.90 -1.08 3.35
C PHE A 68 -2.12 -2.39 2.60
N GLN A 69 -3.21 -3.09 2.92
CA GLN A 69 -3.61 -4.29 2.20
C GLN A 69 -4.83 -4.03 1.33
N ASP A 70 -4.84 -4.65 0.16
CA ASP A 70 -6.07 -4.75 -0.62
C ASP A 70 -7.04 -5.80 -0.03
N PRO A 71 -8.29 -5.87 -0.50
CA PRO A 71 -9.27 -6.85 -0.01
C PRO A 71 -8.87 -8.32 -0.22
N ASN A 72 -7.89 -8.59 -1.08
CA ASN A 72 -7.37 -9.93 -1.36
C ASN A 72 -6.10 -10.27 -0.56
N GLY A 73 -5.63 -9.37 0.31
CA GLY A 73 -4.49 -9.59 1.20
C GLY A 73 -3.11 -9.28 0.58
N TYR A 74 -3.06 -8.64 -0.59
CA TYR A 74 -1.81 -8.14 -1.16
C TYR A 74 -1.37 -6.87 -0.45
N TRP A 75 -0.08 -6.77 -0.15
CA TRP A 75 0.50 -5.56 0.42
C TRP A 75 0.84 -4.54 -0.68
N LEU A 76 0.47 -3.29 -0.43
CA LEU A 76 0.84 -2.14 -1.25
C LEU A 76 1.59 -1.10 -0.42
N LYS A 77 2.43 -0.32 -1.10
CA LYS A 77 3.24 0.77 -0.53
C LYS A 77 3.23 2.01 -1.41
#